data_AF-A0A3R6LPH5-F1
#
_entry.id   AF-A0A3R6LPH5-F1
#
_cell.length_a   1.000
_cell.length_b   1.000
_cell.length_c   1.000
_cell.angle_alpha   90.00
_cell.angle_beta   90.00
_cell.angle_gamma   90.00
#
_symmetry.space_group_name_H-M   'P 1'
#
loop_
_entity.id
_entity.type
_entity.pdbx_description
1 polymer ?
#
loop_
_entity_poly.entity_id
_entity_poly.type
_entity_poly.pdbx_seq_one_letter_code
_entity_poly.pdbx_strand_id
1 'polypeptide(L)'
;MALSNFKKLATTTLDGKEYMFAIYEDGVEYAPGDTVMVSGATREITIERIISVEELEPNVKIRAEVIAKIEKSALAAYKHREENRRELQSLNSKINNMITCMRREDPDYEYYAAKNPDLAILLARKNYLDTVMKAGK
;
A
#
# COMPACT_ATOMS: atom_id res chain seq x y z
N MET A 1 4.59 1.01 -27.63
CA MET A 1 3.81 -0.16 -28.09
C MET A 1 2.37 0.31 -28.26
N ALA A 2 1.74 0.08 -29.41
CA ALA A 2 0.33 0.44 -29.60
C ALA A 2 -0.53 -0.67 -28.98
N LEU A 3 -1.42 -0.32 -28.06
CA LEU A 3 -2.37 -1.26 -27.45
C LEU A 3 -3.51 -1.51 -28.44
N SER A 4 -3.75 -2.77 -28.81
CA SER A 4 -4.74 -3.18 -29.80
C SER A 4 -5.31 -4.56 -29.44
N ASN A 5 -6.45 -4.96 -30.02
CA ASN A 5 -7.11 -6.26 -29.79
C ASN A 5 -7.59 -6.54 -28.35
N PHE A 6 -7.81 -5.49 -27.55
CA PHE A 6 -8.47 -5.61 -26.25
C PHE A 6 -9.98 -5.79 -26.41
N LYS A 7 -10.65 -6.32 -25.38
CA LYS A 7 -12.09 -6.65 -25.40
C LYS A 7 -12.96 -5.59 -24.76
N LYS A 8 -12.44 -4.90 -23.75
CA LYS A 8 -13.14 -3.87 -22.99
C LYS A 8 -12.12 -2.82 -22.52
N LEU A 9 -12.60 -1.66 -22.08
CA LEU A 9 -11.79 -0.70 -21.35
C LEU A 9 -12.29 -0.59 -19.90
N ALA A 10 -11.36 -0.53 -18.95
CA ALA A 10 -11.60 -0.01 -17.61
C ALA A 10 -11.32 1.50 -17.61
N THR A 11 -12.16 2.28 -16.92
CA THR A 11 -11.90 3.70 -16.69
C THR A 11 -11.76 4.02 -15.21
N THR A 12 -11.02 5.10 -14.93
CA THR A 12 -10.87 5.68 -13.59
C THR A 12 -10.61 7.18 -13.73
N THR A 13 -10.90 7.96 -12.69
CA THR A 13 -10.60 9.38 -12.65
C THR A 13 -9.41 9.63 -11.73
N LEU A 14 -8.30 10.15 -12.27
CA LEU A 14 -7.14 10.57 -11.49
C LEU A 14 -6.90 12.06 -11.71
N ASP A 15 -6.81 12.82 -10.62
CA ASP A 15 -6.53 14.26 -10.65
C ASP A 15 -7.46 15.04 -11.60
N GLY A 16 -8.74 14.65 -11.63
CA GLY A 16 -9.79 15.25 -12.47
C GLY A 16 -9.73 14.88 -13.96
N LYS A 17 -8.90 13.91 -14.35
CA LYS A 17 -8.80 13.42 -15.72
C LYS A 17 -9.22 11.96 -15.79
N GLU A 18 -9.98 11.60 -16.83
CA GLU A 18 -10.33 10.21 -17.10
C GLU A 18 -9.13 9.49 -17.74
N TYR A 19 -8.82 8.31 -17.20
CA TYR A 19 -7.81 7.40 -17.70
C TYR A 19 -8.48 6.10 -18.12
N MET A 20 -8.06 5.57 -19.26
CA MET A 20 -8.60 4.33 -19.82
C MET A 20 -7.51 3.27 -19.95
N PHE A 21 -7.84 2.05 -19.55
CA PHE A 21 -6.96 0.89 -19.54
C PHE A 21 -7.57 -0.25 -20.33
N ALA A 22 -6.76 -0.90 -21.17
CA ALA A 22 -7.18 -2.04 -21.95
C ALA A 22 -7.42 -3.27 -21.05
N ILE A 23 -8.55 -3.95 -21.24
CA ILE A 23 -8.84 -5.27 -20.68
C ILE A 23 -8.78 -6.28 -21.82
N TYR A 24 -7.85 -7.23 -21.72
CA TYR A 24 -7.73 -8.34 -22.65
C TYR A 24 -8.54 -9.55 -22.18
N GLU A 25 -8.63 -10.56 -23.04
CA GLU A 25 -9.20 -11.86 -22.65
C GLU A 25 -8.19 -12.60 -21.77
N ASP A 26 -8.37 -12.51 -20.45
CA ASP A 26 -7.54 -13.16 -19.43
C ASP A 26 -8.35 -14.14 -18.54
N GLY A 27 -9.63 -14.35 -18.86
CA GLY A 27 -10.54 -15.21 -18.08
C GLY A 27 -11.01 -14.60 -16.75
N VAL A 28 -10.69 -13.33 -16.46
CA VAL A 28 -11.12 -12.64 -15.25
C VAL A 28 -12.30 -11.72 -15.55
N GLU A 29 -13.36 -11.83 -14.74
CA GLU A 29 -14.47 -10.89 -14.80
C GLU A 29 -14.17 -9.68 -13.91
N TYR A 30 -13.89 -8.56 -14.57
CA TYR A 30 -13.71 -7.25 -13.94
C TYR A 30 -15.05 -6.53 -13.79
N ALA A 31 -15.20 -5.77 -12.71
CA ALA A 31 -16.37 -4.94 -12.44
C ALA A 31 -15.99 -3.58 -11.84
N PRO A 32 -16.87 -2.55 -11.94
CA PRO A 32 -16.74 -1.32 -11.16
C PRO A 32 -16.53 -1.61 -9.66
N GLY A 33 -15.58 -0.90 -9.05
CA GLY A 33 -15.17 -1.08 -7.65
C GLY A 33 -14.09 -2.14 -7.42
N ASP A 34 -13.65 -2.85 -8.46
CA ASP A 34 -12.48 -3.71 -8.38
C ASP A 34 -11.19 -2.88 -8.33
N THR A 35 -10.25 -3.30 -7.49
CA THR A 35 -8.89 -2.78 -7.47
C THR A 35 -8.02 -3.64 -8.37
N VAL A 36 -7.25 -3.02 -9.25
CA VAL A 36 -6.43 -3.71 -10.26
C VAL A 36 -5.02 -3.16 -10.33
N MET A 37 -4.11 -4.00 -10.82
CA MET A 37 -2.78 -3.59 -11.24
C MET A 37 -2.79 -3.31 -12.74
N VAL A 38 -2.11 -2.23 -13.16
CA VAL A 38 -2.00 -1.85 -14.57
C VAL A 38 -0.55 -1.73 -15.00
N SER A 39 -0.26 -1.96 -16.27
CA SER A 39 1.10 -1.96 -16.79
C SER A 39 1.77 -0.58 -16.71
N GLY A 40 3.05 -0.57 -16.34
CA GLY A 40 3.84 0.65 -16.22
C GLY A 40 3.42 1.59 -15.08
N ALA A 41 2.43 1.25 -14.27
CA ALA A 41 2.04 2.02 -13.09
C ALA A 41 2.64 1.44 -11.81
N THR A 42 3.01 2.34 -10.90
CA THR A 42 3.48 2.00 -9.55
C THR A 42 2.37 2.01 -8.51
N ARG A 43 1.14 2.32 -8.93
CA ARG A 43 -0.03 2.44 -8.06
C ARG A 43 -1.15 1.53 -8.53
N GLU A 44 -1.92 1.06 -7.56
CA GLU A 44 -3.18 0.35 -7.77
C GLU A 44 -4.23 1.32 -8.30
N ILE A 45 -5.15 0.80 -9.12
CA ILE A 45 -6.25 1.56 -9.72
C ILE A 45 -7.56 0.94 -9.29
N THR A 46 -8.57 1.77 -9.00
CA THR A 46 -9.95 1.29 -8.82
C THR A 46 -10.73 1.55 -10.10
N ILE A 47 -11.37 0.51 -10.63
CA ILE A 47 -12.23 0.62 -11.81
C ILE A 47 -13.48 1.40 -11.42
N GLU A 48 -13.77 2.49 -12.13
CA GLU A 48 -15.01 3.24 -11.98
C GLU A 48 -16.07 2.74 -12.96
N ARG A 49 -15.68 2.47 -14.21
CA ARG A 49 -16.59 1.99 -15.26
C ARG A 49 -15.89 0.99 -16.18
N ILE A 50 -16.69 0.18 -16.83
CA ILE A 50 -16.26 -0.71 -17.92
C ILE A 50 -17.00 -0.27 -19.18
N ILE A 51 -16.26 -0.09 -20.27
CA ILE A 51 -16.76 0.35 -21.56
C ILE A 51 -16.50 -0.78 -22.58
N SER A 52 -17.53 -1.10 -23.37
CA SER A 52 -17.42 -2.03 -24.48
C SER A 52 -16.65 -1.40 -25.65
N VAL A 53 -16.02 -2.21 -26.50
CA VAL A 53 -15.24 -1.65 -27.63
C VAL A 53 -16.16 -0.95 -28.63
N GLU A 54 -17.41 -1.40 -28.72
CA GLU A 54 -18.46 -0.85 -29.58
C GLU A 54 -18.90 0.56 -29.18
N GLU A 55 -18.75 0.92 -27.91
CA GLU A 55 -19.10 2.24 -27.35
C GLU A 55 -17.96 3.27 -27.45
N LEU A 56 -16.80 2.90 -28.01
CA LEU A 56 -15.63 3.77 -28.02
C LEU A 56 -15.69 4.85 -29.09
N GLU A 57 -15.42 6.08 -28.66
CA GLU A 57 -15.18 7.17 -29.58
C GLU A 57 -13.89 6.95 -30.39
N PRO A 58 -13.81 7.47 -31.63
CA PRO A 58 -12.58 7.48 -32.39
C PRO A 58 -11.46 8.24 -31.63
N ASN A 59 -10.23 7.73 -31.67
CA ASN A 59 -9.03 8.34 -31.06
C ASN A 59 -8.95 8.32 -29.53
N VAL A 60 -9.66 7.42 -28.85
CA VAL A 60 -9.48 7.19 -27.41
C VAL A 60 -8.02 6.86 -27.09
N LYS A 61 -7.46 7.59 -26.13
CA LYS A 61 -6.08 7.39 -25.67
C LYS A 61 -6.01 6.37 -24.53
N ILE A 62 -5.66 5.15 -24.88
CA ILE A 62 -5.43 4.07 -23.93
C ILE A 62 -4.03 4.24 -23.32
N ARG A 63 -3.95 4.16 -21.99
CA ARG A 63 -2.73 4.51 -21.25
C ARG A 63 -1.88 3.30 -20.89
N ALA A 64 -2.52 2.20 -20.54
CA ALA A 64 -1.90 0.95 -20.13
C ALA A 64 -2.93 -0.18 -20.25
N GLU A 65 -2.55 -1.39 -19.87
CA GLU A 65 -3.44 -2.54 -19.77
C GLU A 65 -3.65 -2.95 -18.32
N VAL A 66 -4.81 -3.54 -18.04
CA VAL A 66 -5.09 -4.24 -16.78
C VAL A 66 -4.33 -5.56 -16.79
N ILE A 67 -3.54 -5.81 -15.76
CA ILE A 67 -2.70 -7.01 -15.61
C ILE A 67 -3.38 -8.04 -14.72
N ALA A 68 -3.94 -7.58 -13.59
CA ALA A 68 -4.52 -8.47 -12.59
C ALA A 68 -5.51 -7.74 -11.69
N LYS A 69 -6.53 -8.48 -11.26
CA LYS A 69 -7.40 -8.11 -10.15
C LYS A 69 -6.69 -8.32 -8.82
N ILE A 70 -6.80 -7.34 -7.93
CA ILE A 70 -6.24 -7.38 -6.59
C ILE A 70 -7.36 -7.75 -5.61
N GLU A 71 -7.17 -8.87 -4.93
CA GLU A 71 -8.08 -9.30 -3.88
C GLU A 71 -8.10 -8.28 -2.72
N LYS A 72 -9.32 -7.85 -2.34
CA LYS A 72 -9.51 -6.81 -1.31
C LYS A 72 -8.91 -7.21 0.04
N SER A 73 -9.03 -8.49 0.40
CA SER A 73 -8.45 -9.05 1.63
C SER A 73 -6.92 -9.05 1.60
N ALA A 74 -6.32 -9.43 0.46
CA ALA A 74 -4.87 -9.39 0.27
C ALA A 74 -4.33 -7.96 0.35
N LEU A 75 -5.03 -7.01 -0.26
CA LEU A 75 -4.70 -5.59 -0.19
C LEU A 75 -4.78 -5.04 1.24
N ALA A 76 -5.86 -5.33 1.96
CA ALA A 76 -6.01 -4.91 3.36
C ALA A 76 -4.90 -5.49 4.24
N ALA A 77 -4.57 -6.76 4.05
CA ALA A 77 -3.47 -7.41 4.77
C ALA A 77 -2.11 -6.76 4.46
N TYR A 78 -1.86 -6.37 3.20
CA TYR A 78 -0.65 -5.63 2.83
C TYR A 78 -0.58 -4.25 3.49
N LYS A 79 -1.67 -3.47 3.45
CA LYS A 79 -1.76 -2.14 4.08
C LYS A 79 -1.52 -2.21 5.59
N HIS A 80 -2.06 -3.22 6.26
CA HIS A 80 -1.80 -3.44 7.68
C HIS A 80 -0.30 -3.72 7.96
N ARG A 81 0.37 -4.50 7.09
CA ARG A 81 1.83 -4.72 7.22
C ARG A 81 2.64 -3.44 6.97
N GLU A 82 2.24 -2.61 6.00
CA GLU A 82 2.81 -1.28 5.75
C GLU A 82 2.73 -0.39 7.01
N GLU A 83 1.55 -0.30 7.62
CA GLU A 83 1.30 0.50 8.82
C GLU A 83 2.17 0.02 9.99
N ASN A 84 2.22 -1.29 10.23
CA ASN A 84 3.06 -1.87 11.29
C ASN A 84 4.55 -1.55 11.08
N ARG A 85 5.06 -1.57 9.84
CA ARG A 85 6.45 -1.18 9.54
C ARG A 85 6.70 0.30 9.83
N ARG A 86 5.77 1.18 9.44
CA ARG A 86 5.87 2.63 9.70
C ARG A 86 5.83 2.91 11.20
N GLU A 87 4.94 2.25 11.94
CA GLU A 87 4.86 2.36 13.40
C GLU A 87 6.16 1.89 14.05
N LEU A 88 6.69 0.73 13.65
CA LEU A 88 7.95 0.20 14.17
C LEU A 88 9.13 1.14 13.89
N GLN A 89 9.21 1.73 12.69
CA GLN A 89 10.25 2.71 12.36
C GLN A 89 10.15 3.96 13.24
N SER A 90 8.94 4.47 13.47
CA SER A 90 8.69 5.60 14.36
C SER A 90 9.08 5.28 15.80
N LEU A 91 8.70 4.10 16.31
CA LEU A 91 9.05 3.64 17.65
C LEU A 91 10.56 3.50 17.82
N ASN A 92 11.25 2.90 16.86
CA ASN A 92 12.72 2.79 16.90
C ASN A 92 13.39 4.16 16.97
N SER A 93 12.92 5.13 16.17
CA SER A 93 13.44 6.50 16.23
C SER A 93 13.21 7.14 17.59
N LYS A 94 11.99 7.04 18.15
CA LYS A 94 11.66 7.57 19.49
C LYS A 94 12.50 6.94 20.58
N ILE A 95 12.61 5.61 20.60
CA ILE A 95 13.40 4.85 21.58
C ILE A 95 14.87 5.28 21.50
N ASN A 96 15.45 5.33 20.30
CA ASN A 96 16.86 5.72 20.12
C ASN A 96 17.11 7.16 20.56
N ASN A 97 16.20 8.09 20.26
CA ASN A 97 16.29 9.47 20.70
C ASN A 97 16.22 9.57 22.23
N MET A 98 15.27 8.89 22.86
CA MET A 98 15.15 8.88 24.33
C MET A 98 16.41 8.32 24.99
N ILE A 99 16.92 7.19 24.53
CA ILE A 99 18.16 6.59 25.05
C ILE A 99 19.35 7.55 24.88
N THR A 100 19.44 8.23 23.73
CA THR A 100 20.53 9.16 23.45
C THR A 100 20.47 10.39 24.35
N CYS A 101 19.29 10.96 24.58
CA CYS A 101 19.11 12.08 25.52
C CYS A 101 19.48 11.67 26.94
N MET A 102 18.96 10.53 27.42
CA MET A 102 19.27 10.01 28.76
C MET A 102 20.78 9.83 28.98
N ARG A 103 21.50 9.26 27.99
CA ARG A 103 22.96 9.09 28.06
C ARG A 103 23.75 10.39 28.06
N ARG A 104 23.21 11.45 27.45
CA ARG A 104 23.87 12.78 27.42
C ARG A 104 23.67 13.55 28.72
N GLU A 105 22.54 13.34 29.38
CA GLU A 105 22.16 14.06 30.59
C GLU A 105 22.90 13.53 31.83
N ASP A 106 23.18 12.23 31.94
CA ASP A 106 23.96 11.67 33.06
C ASP A 106 24.66 10.33 32.69
N PRO A 107 26.01 10.21 32.79
CA PRO A 107 26.75 8.97 32.50
C PRO A 107 26.63 7.86 33.55
N ASP A 108 26.27 8.17 34.82
CA ASP A 108 26.19 7.18 35.90
C ASP A 108 24.79 6.51 35.96
N TYR A 109 24.81 5.33 35.35
CA TYR A 109 23.79 4.49 34.76
C TYR A 109 22.69 3.86 35.65
N GLU A 110 22.75 3.95 36.99
CA GLU A 110 21.88 3.16 37.89
C GLU A 110 20.39 3.62 37.88
N TYR A 111 20.12 4.85 37.45
CA TYR A 111 18.87 5.58 37.69
C TYR A 111 17.83 5.49 36.54
N TYR A 112 18.26 5.46 35.28
CA TYR A 112 17.37 5.16 34.14
C TYR A 112 17.00 3.66 34.05
N ALA A 113 17.68 2.83 34.85
CA ALA A 113 17.59 1.38 34.85
C ALA A 113 16.34 0.82 35.59
N ALA A 114 15.61 1.63 36.37
CA ALA A 114 14.54 1.13 37.24
C ALA A 114 13.11 1.17 36.63
N LYS A 115 12.74 2.15 35.80
CA LYS A 115 11.52 2.21 34.95
C LYS A 115 11.32 3.64 34.45
N ASN A 116 11.79 3.98 33.25
CA ASN A 116 11.12 5.05 32.52
C ASN A 116 9.83 4.43 31.93
N PRO A 117 8.63 4.79 32.46
CA PRO A 117 7.38 4.14 32.07
C PRO A 117 7.08 4.36 30.58
N ASP A 118 7.45 5.51 30.03
CA ASP A 118 7.23 5.82 28.61
C ASP A 118 8.13 4.95 27.72
N LEU A 119 9.41 4.79 28.08
CA LEU A 119 10.32 3.88 27.38
C LEU A 119 9.83 2.43 27.47
N ALA A 120 9.33 2.00 28.63
CA ALA A 120 8.78 0.67 28.83
C ALA A 120 7.53 0.41 27.96
N ILE A 121 6.62 1.39 27.83
CA ILE A 121 5.45 1.32 26.96
C ILE A 121 5.87 1.22 25.48
N LEU A 122 6.83 2.04 25.05
CA LEU A 122 7.34 2.02 23.67
C LEU A 122 8.00 0.68 23.33
N LEU A 123 8.79 0.13 24.27
CA LEU A 123 9.42 -1.19 24.11
C LEU A 123 8.39 -2.33 24.08
N ALA A 124 7.36 -2.28 24.94
CA ALA A 124 6.29 -3.26 24.93
C ALA A 124 5.52 -3.25 23.60
N ARG A 125 5.18 -2.06 23.07
CA ARG A 125 4.53 -1.93 21.77
C ARG A 125 5.40 -2.42 20.62
N LYS A 126 6.69 -2.09 20.63
CA LYS A 126 7.67 -2.60 19.65
C LYS A 126 7.72 -4.13 19.66
N ASN A 127 7.83 -4.75 20.83
CA ASN A 127 7.89 -6.21 20.95
C ASN A 127 6.59 -6.89 20.47
N TYR A 128 5.45 -6.28 20.76
CA TYR A 128 4.16 -6.75 20.23
C TYR A 128 4.13 -6.71 18.70
N LEU A 129 4.50 -5.59 18.08
CA LEU A 129 4.55 -5.46 16.62
C LEU A 129 5.53 -6.45 15.99
N ASP A 130 6.72 -6.62 16.57
CA ASP A 130 7.72 -7.59 16.10
C ASP A 130 7.17 -9.03 16.14
N THR A 131 6.36 -9.36 17.15
CA THR A 131 5.73 -10.69 17.28
C THR A 131 4.65 -10.89 16.23
N VAL A 132 3.75 -9.93 16.06
CA VAL A 132 2.67 -9.98 15.07
C VAL A 132 3.23 -10.08 13.64
N MET A 133 4.27 -9.31 13.33
CA MET A 133 4.91 -9.35 12.01
C MET A 133 5.68 -10.65 11.73
N LYS A 134 6.16 -11.35 12.77
CA LYS A 134 6.81 -12.67 12.62
C LYS A 134 5.81 -13.80 12.50
N ALA A 135 4.68 -13.71 13.19
CA ALA A 135 3.62 -14.73 13.17
C ALA A 135 2.77 -14.72 11.89
N GLY A 136 2.71 -13.59 11.17
CA GLY A 136 2.00 -13.46 9.89
C GLY A 136 2.80 -13.90 8.65
N LYS A 137 3.83 -14.74 8.82
CA LYS A 137 4.64 -15.33 7.73
C LYS A 137 4.34 -16.80 7.54
#